data_AF-A0A2V8N7J8-F1
#
_entry.id   AF-A0A2V8N7J8-F1
#
_cell.length_a   1.000
_cell.length_b   1.000
_cell.length_c   1.000
_cell.angle_alpha   90.00
_cell.angle_beta   90.00
_cell.angle_gamma   90.00
#
_symmetry.space_group_name_H-M   'P 1'
#
loop_
_entity.id
_entity.type
_entity.pdbx_description
1 polymer ?
#
loop_
_entity_poly.entity_id
_entity_poly.type
_entity_poly.pdbx_seq_one_letter_code
_entity_poly.pdbx_strand_id
1 'polypeptide(L)' 'MKSLLGIEIRPLGELLRDRGLISEEDLKNALALQQERREKLGRILIDLGYVAERDVVAILSEQLRMPI' A
#
# COMPACT_ATOMS: atom_id res chain seq x y z
N MET A 1 9.16 13.81 0.46
CA MET A 1 8.70 15.02 -0.27
C MET A 1 7.57 15.63 0.53
N LYS A 2 7.73 16.88 0.97
CA LYS A 2 6.77 17.61 1.83
C LYS A 2 5.56 18.03 0.98
N SER A 3 4.33 17.70 1.39
CA SER A 3 3.13 18.13 0.67
C SER A 3 2.85 19.62 0.95
N LEU A 4 2.38 20.35 -0.06
CA LEU A 4 2.08 21.79 -0.04
C LEU A 4 0.82 22.15 0.78
N LEU A 5 0.27 21.20 1.55
CA LEU A 5 -0.98 21.38 2.31
C LEU A 5 -0.89 20.93 3.78
N GLY A 6 0.29 20.51 4.27
CA GLY A 6 0.43 20.03 5.66
C GLY A 6 -0.31 18.72 5.95
N ILE A 7 -0.89 18.07 4.93
CA ILE A 7 -1.50 16.75 5.03
C ILE A 7 -0.44 15.75 4.57
N GLU A 8 0.13 15.02 5.53
CA GLU A 8 1.08 13.96 5.25
C GLU A 8 0.30 12.72 4.77
N ILE A 9 0.21 12.55 3.44
CA ILE A 9 -0.37 11.34 2.85
C ILE A 9 0.65 10.22 3.06
N ARG A 10 0.40 9.37 4.06
CA ARG A 10 1.23 8.20 4.35
C ARG A 10 1.17 7.20 3.18
N PRO A 11 2.28 6.58 2.76
CA PRO A 11 2.26 5.57 1.69
C PRO A 11 1.41 4.34 2.04
N LEU A 12 0.74 3.76 1.04
CA LEU A 12 -0.10 2.55 1.20
C LEU A 12 0.66 1.40 1.89
N GLY A 13 1.89 1.12 1.43
CA GLY A 13 2.69 0.02 1.96
C GLY A 13 3.01 0.16 3.46
N GLU A 14 3.29 1.38 3.91
CA GLU A 14 3.51 1.65 5.33
C GLU A 14 2.23 1.46 6.15
N LEU A 15 1.08 1.90 5.64
CA LEU A 15 -0.20 1.72 6.32
C LEU A 15 -0.59 0.25 6.45
N LEU A 16 -0.38 -0.54 5.40
CA LEU A 16 -0.62 -1.99 5.42
C LEU A 16 0.26 -2.67 6.47
N ARG A 17 1.55 -2.31 6.50
CA ARG A 17 2.51 -2.86 7.45
C ARG A 17 2.20 -2.46 8.89
N ASP A 18 1.95 -1.18 9.14
CA ASP A 18 1.65 -0.66 10.47
C ASP A 18 0.36 -1.27 11.06
N ARG A 19 -0.56 -1.71 10.20
CA ARG A 19 -1.77 -2.47 10.58
C ARG A 19 -1.53 -3.97 10.75
N GLY A 20 -0.31 -4.45 10.53
CA GLY A 20 0.04 -5.87 10.61
C GLY A 20 -0.57 -6.71 9.49
N LEU A 21 -1.00 -6.09 8.38
CA LEU A 21 -1.58 -6.79 7.23
C LEU A 21 -0.50 -7.37 6.32
N ILE A 22 0.72 -6.81 6.35
CA ILE A 22 1.91 -7.33 5.68
C ILE A 22 3.11 -7.16 6.62
N SER A 23 4.15 -7.98 6.43
CA SER A 23 5.44 -7.80 7.12
C SER A 23 6.34 -6.77 6.43
N GLU A 24 7.42 -6.37 7.11
CA GLU A 24 8.50 -5.57 6.49
C GLU A 24 9.14 -6.29 5.30
N GLU A 25 9.26 -7.61 5.38
CA GLU A 25 9.83 -8.44 4.32
C GLU A 25 8.91 -8.49 3.09
N ASP A 26 7.60 -8.66 3.30
CA ASP A 26 6.59 -8.61 2.24
C ASP A 26 6.62 -7.26 1.50
N LEU A 27 6.69 -6.16 2.27
CA LEU A 27 6.77 -4.82 1.71
C LEU A 27 8.05 -4.62 0.89
N LYS A 28 9.20 -5.06 1.40
CA LYS A 28 10.48 -4.97 0.70
C LYS A 28 10.47 -5.78 -0.61
N ASN A 29 9.95 -7.00 -0.57
CA ASN A 29 9.85 -7.88 -1.74
C ASN A 29 8.93 -7.29 -2.81
N ALA A 30 7.77 -6.76 -2.41
CA ALA A 30 6.82 -6.13 -3.32
C ALA A 30 7.37 -4.83 -3.94
N LEU A 31 8.12 -4.02 -3.18
CA LEU A 31 8.77 -2.81 -3.71
C LEU A 31 9.86 -3.12 -4.73
N ALA A 32 10.63 -4.19 -4.53
CA ALA A 32 11.63 -4.65 -5.50
C ALA A 32 10.94 -5.04 -6.82
N LEU A 33 9.89 -5.86 -6.75
CA LEU A 33 9.09 -6.26 -7.91
C LEU A 33 8.38 -5.08 -8.58
N GLN A 34 8.02 -4.04 -7.82
CA GLN A 34 7.41 -2.84 -8.37
C GLN A 34 8.33 -2.11 -9.34
N GLN A 35 9.64 -2.06 -9.06
CA GLN A 35 10.61 -1.44 -9.94
C GLN A 35 10.75 -2.21 -11.26
N GLU A 36 10.62 -3.53 -11.21
CA GLU A 36 10.72 -4.42 -12.38
C GLU A 36 9.45 -4.37 -13.24
N ARG A 37 8.27 -4.53 -12.61
CA ARG A 37 6.98 -4.64 -13.31
C ARG A 37 6.35 -3.29 -13.67
N ARG A 38 6.77 -2.20 -13.01
CA ARG A 38 6.18 -0.85 -13.13
C ARG A 38 4.67 -0.80 -12.83
N GLU A 39 4.19 -1.69 -11.96
CA GLU A 39 2.80 -1.77 -11.53
C GLU A 39 2.53 -0.99 -10.23
N LYS A 40 1.26 -0.95 -9.79
CA LYS A 40 0.90 -0.39 -8.49
C LYS A 40 1.26 -1.36 -7.37
N LEU A 41 1.88 -0.86 -6.29
CA LEU A 41 2.29 -1.66 -5.14
C LEU A 41 1.15 -2.54 -4.58
N GLY A 42 -0.06 -1.97 -4.42
CA GLY A 42 -1.21 -2.72 -3.92
C GLY A 42 -1.57 -3.93 -4.80
N ARG A 43 -1.45 -3.80 -6.13
CA ARG A 43 -1.70 -4.91 -7.06
C ARG A 43 -0.67 -6.02 -6.89
N ILE A 44 0.61 -5.66 -6.79
CA ILE A 44 1.70 -6.61 -6.57
C ILE A 44 1.51 -7.35 -5.24
N LEU A 45 1.14 -6.64 -4.16
CA LEU A 45 0.90 -7.26 -2.85
C LEU A 45 -0.26 -8.27 -2.89
N ILE A 46 -1.31 -7.99 -3.67
CA ILE A 46 -2.43 -8.92 -3.90
C ILE A 46 -1.98 -10.12 -4.73
N ASP A 47 -1.28 -9.87 -5.85
CA ASP A 47 -0.83 -10.94 -6.75
C ASP A 47 0.18 -11.89 -6.10
N LEU A 48 0.97 -11.40 -5.13
CA LEU A 48 1.88 -12.21 -4.30
C LEU A 48 1.16 -12.94 -3.15
N GLY A 49 -0.11 -12.64 -2.90
CA GLY A 49 -0.88 -13.23 -1.79
C GLY A 49 -0.50 -12.69 -0.41
N TYR A 50 0.25 -11.59 -0.34
CA TYR A 50 0.66 -11.00 0.94
C TYR A 50 -0.49 -10.28 1.65
N VAL A 51 -1.48 -9.79 0.89
CA VAL A 51 -2.64 -9.10 1.44
C VAL A 51 -3.88 -9.35 0.59
N ALA A 52 -5.06 -9.35 1.21
CA ALA A 52 -6.31 -9.46 0.47
C ALA A 52 -6.70 -8.13 -0.18
N GLU A 53 -7.33 -8.20 -1.35
CA GLU A 53 -7.79 -7.01 -2.09
C GLU A 53 -8.72 -6.12 -1.25
N ARG A 54 -9.63 -6.73 -0.48
CA ARG A 54 -10.55 -6.00 0.41
C ARG A 54 -9.82 -5.10 1.40
N ASP A 55 -8.67 -5.53 1.91
CA ASP A 55 -7.90 -4.78 2.91
C ASP A 55 -7.19 -3.60 2.23
N VAL A 56 -6.64 -3.82 1.03
CA VAL A 56 -6.05 -2.76 0.20
C VAL A 56 -7.09 -1.69 -0.15
N VAL A 57 -8.28 -2.11 -0.58
CA VAL A 57 -9.38 -1.19 -0.92
C VAL A 57 -9.81 -0.38 0.30
N ALA A 58 -9.92 -1.01 1.47
CA ALA A 58 -10.27 -0.31 2.71
C ALA A 58 -9.26 0.80 3.06
N ILE A 59 -7.95 0.53 2.99
CA ILE A 59 -6.94 1.55 3.25
C ILE A 59 -7.00 2.69 2.22
N LEU A 60 -7.16 2.36 0.93
CA LEU A 60 -7.25 3.37 -0.13
C LEU A 60 -8.48 4.25 0.02
N SER A 61 -9.62 3.65 0.37
CA SER A 61 -10.87 4.36 0.69
C SER A 61 -10.67 5.38 1.81
N GLU A 62 -9.99 4.99 2.90
CA GLU A 62 -9.65 5.90 4.00
C GLU A 62 -8.72 7.04 3.57
N GLN A 63 -7.67 6.73 2.80
CA GLN A 63 -6.72 7.73 2.30
C GLN A 63 -7.39 8.77 1.40
N LEU A 64 -8.32 8.32 0.54
CA LEU A 64 -9.04 9.15 -0.41
C LEU A 64 -10.29 9.80 0.17
N ARG A 65 -10.69 9.41 1.40
CA ARG A 65 -11.96 9.82 2.04
C ARG A 65 -13.17 9.53 1.15
N MET A 66 -13.14 8.38 0.48
CA MET A 66 -14.20 7.91 -0.41
C MET A 66 -14.83 6.65 0.18
N PRO A 67 -16.16 6.49 0.17
CA PRO A 67 -16.78 5.23 0.59
C PRO A 67 -16.41 4.07 -0.34
N ILE A 68 -16.44 2.84 0.19
CA ILE A 68 -16.31 1.58 -0.57
C ILE A 68 -17.67 1.23 -1.19
#